data_AF-K5XG97-F1
#
_entry.id   AF-K5XG97-F1
#
_cell.length_a   1.000
_cell.length_b   1.000
_cell.length_c   1.000
_cell.angle_alpha   90.00
_cell.angle_beta   90.00
_cell.angle_gamma   90.00
#
_symmetry.space_group_name_H-M   'P 1'
#
loop_
_entity.id
_entity.type
_entity.pdbx_description
1 polymer ?
#
loop_
_entity_poly.entity_id
_entity_poly.type
_entity_poly.pdbx_seq_one_letter_code
_entity_poly.pdbx_strand_id
1 'polypeptide(L)'
;MARNFSLEESEKAFIYRTSERRWKIKSDIRGFLESAFDLFAPRLCKYYASHMQQLRLHPDYAGLEFGNPLEGPPDADSLPFACHTENWPPRAFTVPHRDVMNLAYGWCAVVALGPFDAQRGGHLVLHDLRVVVPFPHGSCILIPSAFLWHSNVPVPRDQGRASLTFYTPGGLFRFIRNDFRTEASLVNSLAEVDRELHDKDKQRGAKFGAALYSKFTEITNPSQAELDPILF
;
A
#
# COMPACT_ATOMS: atom_id res chain seq x y z
N MET A 1 14.21 -25.95 -52.50
CA MET A 1 14.37 -26.40 -51.10
C MET A 1 13.89 -25.28 -50.19
N ALA A 2 12.72 -25.44 -49.58
CA ALA A 2 12.16 -24.57 -48.58
C ALA A 2 11.71 -25.45 -47.40
N ARG A 3 12.26 -25.22 -46.20
CA ARG A 3 11.75 -25.60 -44.87
C ARG A 3 12.42 -24.65 -43.86
N ASN A 4 11.70 -23.66 -43.35
CA ASN A 4 10.94 -23.69 -42.08
C ASN A 4 11.80 -24.00 -40.85
N PHE A 5 12.12 -22.95 -40.08
CA PHE A 5 12.20 -23.03 -38.62
C PHE A 5 11.46 -21.80 -38.06
N SER A 6 10.36 -22.09 -37.37
CA SER A 6 9.49 -21.15 -36.67
C SER A 6 10.21 -20.51 -35.51
N LEU A 7 10.24 -19.17 -35.47
CA LEU A 7 10.72 -18.41 -34.33
C LEU A 7 9.68 -18.46 -33.20
N GLU A 8 10.08 -19.09 -32.10
CA GLU A 8 9.43 -19.08 -30.78
C GLU A 8 9.39 -17.67 -30.17
N GLU A 9 8.67 -16.75 -30.79
CA GLU A 9 8.26 -15.47 -30.18
C GLU A 9 6.81 -15.50 -29.65
N SER A 10 6.10 -16.61 -29.88
CA SER A 10 4.67 -16.73 -29.57
C SER A 10 4.34 -17.09 -28.11
N GLU A 11 5.30 -17.50 -27.27
CA GLU A 11 4.98 -17.98 -25.91
C GLU A 11 5.29 -17.01 -24.76
N LYS A 12 6.04 -15.93 -24.98
CA LYS A 12 6.31 -14.93 -23.91
C LYS A 12 5.28 -13.80 -23.83
N ALA A 13 4.32 -13.75 -24.75
CA ALA A 13 3.34 -12.66 -24.85
C ALA A 13 1.93 -13.02 -24.32
N PHE A 14 1.71 -14.21 -23.77
CA PHE A 14 0.36 -14.81 -23.70
C PHE A 14 -0.46 -14.57 -22.41
N ILE A 15 -0.15 -13.62 -21.52
CA ILE A 15 -1.00 -13.41 -20.31
C ILE A 15 -1.62 -12.01 -20.17
N TYR A 16 -1.18 -11.00 -20.93
CA TYR A 16 -1.71 -9.64 -20.77
C TYR A 16 -2.10 -8.89 -22.06
N ARG A 17 -2.21 -9.58 -23.20
CA ARG A 17 -2.79 -9.02 -24.44
C ARG A 17 -4.24 -9.48 -24.63
N THR A 18 -5.16 -8.93 -23.84
CA THR A 18 -6.54 -8.72 -24.30
C THR A 18 -6.76 -7.22 -24.44
N SER A 19 -6.87 -6.78 -25.68
CA SER A 19 -6.70 -5.40 -26.16
C SER A 19 -7.87 -4.45 -25.90
N GLU A 20 -8.75 -4.74 -24.93
CA GLU A 20 -9.86 -3.82 -24.57
C GLU A 20 -10.09 -3.66 -23.05
N ARG A 21 -9.44 -4.47 -22.19
CA ARG A 21 -9.58 -4.41 -20.71
C ARG A 21 -8.32 -3.95 -19.98
N ARG A 22 -7.46 -3.19 -20.65
CA ARG A 22 -6.13 -2.85 -20.10
C ARG A 22 -6.16 -1.80 -18.98
N TRP A 23 -7.26 -1.08 -18.82
CA TRP A 23 -7.34 0.11 -17.95
C TRP A 23 -8.24 -0.05 -16.71
N LYS A 24 -9.11 -1.09 -16.62
CA LYS A 24 -10.02 -1.27 -15.47
C LYS A 24 -9.49 -2.17 -14.35
N ILE A 25 -8.52 -3.05 -14.63
CA ILE A 25 -8.03 -4.01 -13.63
C ILE A 25 -7.37 -3.29 -12.44
N LYS A 26 -6.64 -2.20 -12.68
CA LYS A 26 -6.01 -1.42 -11.61
C LYS A 26 -7.03 -0.66 -10.77
N SER A 27 -8.06 -0.08 -11.39
CA SER A 27 -9.12 0.62 -10.66
C SER A 27 -9.96 -0.34 -9.83
N ASP A 28 -10.31 -1.51 -10.37
CA ASP A 28 -11.14 -2.50 -9.69
C ASP A 28 -10.40 -3.13 -8.51
N ILE A 29 -9.12 -3.48 -8.70
CA ILE A 29 -8.25 -3.95 -7.60
C ILE A 29 -8.15 -2.88 -6.53
N ARG A 30 -8.00 -1.60 -6.91
CA ARG A 30 -7.86 -0.54 -5.92
C ARG A 30 -9.13 -0.34 -5.10
N GLY A 31 -10.30 -0.31 -5.73
CA GLY A 31 -11.57 -0.19 -5.01
C GLY A 31 -11.81 -1.38 -4.06
N PHE A 32 -11.40 -2.59 -4.47
CA PHE A 32 -11.42 -3.74 -3.58
C PHE A 32 -10.45 -3.58 -2.39
N LEU A 33 -9.23 -3.12 -2.62
CA LEU A 33 -8.24 -2.90 -1.55
C LEU A 33 -8.67 -1.81 -0.57
N GLU A 34 -9.28 -0.73 -1.07
CA GLU A 34 -9.89 0.30 -0.22
C GLU A 34 -11.01 -0.29 0.62
N SER A 35 -11.95 -1.01 0.02
CA SER A 35 -13.06 -1.64 0.73
C SER A 35 -12.56 -2.60 1.81
N ALA A 36 -11.51 -3.37 1.52
CA ALA A 36 -10.86 -4.25 2.49
C ALA A 36 -10.17 -3.47 3.61
N PHE A 37 -9.51 -2.35 3.28
CA PHE A 37 -8.90 -1.48 4.29
C PHE A 37 -9.97 -0.89 5.21
N ASP A 38 -11.03 -0.32 4.64
CA ASP A 38 -12.13 0.28 5.41
C ASP A 38 -12.83 -0.76 6.30
N LEU A 39 -13.07 -1.98 5.78
CA LEU A 39 -13.66 -3.06 6.55
C LEU A 39 -12.83 -3.43 7.80
N PHE A 40 -11.51 -3.57 7.65
CA PHE A 40 -10.65 -4.08 8.74
C PHE A 40 -10.03 -2.98 9.61
N ALA A 41 -9.87 -1.76 9.13
CA ALA A 41 -9.33 -0.62 9.86
C ALA A 41 -9.91 0.71 9.37
N PRO A 42 -11.21 0.98 9.60
CA PRO A 42 -11.92 2.12 9.03
C PRO A 42 -11.33 3.47 9.45
N ARG A 43 -10.91 3.61 10.72
CA ARG A 43 -10.25 4.83 11.19
C ARG A 43 -8.92 5.10 10.48
N LEU A 44 -8.11 4.05 10.27
CA LEU A 44 -6.84 4.17 9.57
C LEU A 44 -7.06 4.44 8.06
N CYS A 45 -8.06 3.80 7.45
CA CYS A 45 -8.47 4.07 6.08
C CYS A 45 -8.89 5.54 5.91
N LYS A 46 -9.75 6.05 6.79
CA LYS A 46 -10.16 7.46 6.82
C LYS A 46 -8.98 8.41 7.07
N TYR A 47 -8.05 8.04 7.96
CA TYR A 47 -6.82 8.81 8.18
C TYR A 47 -6.01 8.95 6.89
N TYR A 48 -5.84 7.86 6.14
CA TYR A 48 -5.19 7.88 4.83
C TYR A 48 -5.95 8.77 3.84
N ALA A 49 -7.24 8.49 3.62
CA ALA A 49 -8.08 9.17 2.65
C ALA A 49 -8.12 10.69 2.88
N SER A 50 -8.35 11.12 4.12
CA SER A 50 -8.41 12.55 4.48
C SER A 50 -7.09 13.28 4.26
N HIS A 51 -5.95 12.67 4.57
CA HIS A 51 -4.64 13.28 4.31
C HIS A 51 -4.39 13.42 2.82
N MET A 52 -4.71 12.40 2.04
CA MET A 52 -4.57 12.47 0.59
C MET A 52 -5.50 13.53 0.00
N GLN A 53 -6.73 13.67 0.51
CA GLN A 53 -7.65 14.73 0.11
C GLN A 53 -7.10 16.13 0.41
N GLN A 54 -6.50 16.36 1.58
CA GLN A 54 -5.86 17.65 1.89
C GLN A 54 -4.77 18.00 0.88
N LEU A 55 -3.95 17.03 0.48
CA LEU A 55 -2.93 17.24 -0.55
C LEU A 55 -3.55 17.58 -1.91
N ARG A 56 -4.64 16.91 -2.30
CA ARG A 56 -5.35 17.18 -3.56
C ARG A 56 -6.01 18.54 -3.62
N LEU A 57 -6.53 19.01 -2.50
CA LEU A 57 -7.22 20.29 -2.40
C LEU A 57 -6.26 21.47 -2.21
N HIS A 58 -4.99 21.20 -1.87
CA HIS A 58 -4.01 22.26 -1.65
C HIS A 58 -3.69 22.99 -2.96
N PRO A 59 -3.80 24.34 -3.03
CA PRO A 59 -3.64 25.11 -4.27
C PRO A 59 -2.33 24.84 -5.02
N ASP A 60 -1.23 24.66 -4.28
CA ASP A 60 0.10 24.43 -4.88
C ASP A 60 0.31 23.01 -5.41
N TYR A 61 -0.50 22.04 -4.97
CA TYR A 61 -0.31 20.60 -5.28
C TYR A 61 -1.45 19.98 -6.08
N ALA A 62 -2.60 20.67 -6.19
CA ALA A 62 -3.79 20.19 -6.90
C ALA A 62 -3.55 19.84 -8.38
N GLY A 63 -2.54 20.43 -9.00
CA GLY A 63 -2.17 20.19 -10.40
C GLY A 63 -1.07 19.15 -10.63
N LEU A 64 -0.58 18.47 -9.60
CA LEU A 64 0.48 17.46 -9.76
C LEU A 64 -0.07 16.20 -10.42
N GLU A 65 0.35 15.94 -11.65
CA GLU A 65 0.06 14.71 -12.39
C GLU A 65 0.68 13.46 -11.73
N PHE A 66 1.71 13.66 -10.89
CA PHE A 66 2.46 12.60 -10.22
C PHE A 66 2.47 12.80 -8.71
N GLY A 67 1.99 11.79 -7.99
CA GLY A 67 1.92 11.76 -6.52
C GLY A 67 0.54 11.41 -5.98
N ASN A 68 -0.46 11.38 -6.86
CA ASN A 68 -1.77 10.86 -6.58
C ASN A 68 -2.24 10.01 -7.78
N PRO A 69 -2.37 8.68 -7.65
CA PRO A 69 -2.73 7.83 -8.76
C PRO A 69 -4.24 7.85 -9.05
N LEU A 70 -4.94 8.93 -8.70
CA LEU A 70 -6.36 9.16 -8.93
C LEU A 70 -6.55 9.97 -10.20
N GLU A 71 -6.93 9.28 -11.28
CA GLU A 71 -7.61 9.92 -12.40
C GLU A 71 -8.98 10.41 -11.88
N GLY A 72 -9.18 11.72 -11.74
CA GLY A 72 -10.46 12.28 -11.30
C GLY A 72 -10.35 13.69 -10.73
N PRO A 73 -11.47 14.41 -10.61
CA PRO A 73 -11.48 15.78 -10.12
C PRO A 73 -11.03 15.85 -8.65
N PRO A 74 -10.41 16.94 -8.18
CA PRO A 74 -9.81 17.06 -6.85
C PRO A 74 -10.76 16.82 -5.67
N ASP A 75 -12.06 17.01 -5.90
CA ASP A 75 -13.16 16.83 -4.96
C ASP A 75 -13.72 15.40 -4.92
N ALA A 76 -13.30 14.51 -5.82
CA ALA A 76 -13.66 13.09 -5.75
C ALA A 76 -13.06 12.42 -4.50
N ASP A 77 -13.78 11.44 -3.94
CA ASP A 77 -13.35 10.67 -2.78
C ASP A 77 -11.89 10.18 -2.96
N SER A 78 -11.06 10.44 -1.94
CA SER A 78 -9.64 10.13 -2.01
C SER A 78 -9.38 8.72 -1.54
N LEU A 79 -8.75 7.93 -2.40
CA LEU A 79 -8.28 6.59 -2.06
C LEU A 79 -7.12 6.65 -1.05
N PRO A 80 -6.93 5.60 -0.24
CA PRO A 80 -5.94 5.64 0.84
C PRO A 80 -4.49 5.66 0.32
N PHE A 81 -4.20 5.00 -0.80
CA PHE A 81 -2.82 4.79 -1.27
C PHE A 81 -2.34 5.86 -2.25
N ALA A 82 -1.26 6.58 -1.88
CA ALA A 82 -0.63 7.59 -2.74
C ALA A 82 0.31 7.00 -3.79
N CYS A 83 0.77 5.76 -3.59
CA CYS A 83 1.77 5.13 -4.44
C CYS A 83 1.39 3.69 -4.77
N HIS A 84 1.90 3.21 -5.90
CA HIS A 84 1.87 1.79 -6.23
C HIS A 84 3.16 1.38 -6.94
N THR A 85 3.50 0.10 -6.87
CA THR A 85 4.63 -0.48 -7.60
C THR A 85 4.21 -1.76 -8.30
N GLU A 86 4.69 -1.91 -9.54
CA GLU A 86 4.51 -3.10 -10.36
C GLU A 86 5.81 -3.92 -10.32
N ASN A 87 5.75 -5.07 -9.65
CA ASN A 87 6.87 -6.01 -9.59
C ASN A 87 6.70 -7.02 -10.72
N TRP A 88 7.45 -6.82 -11.80
CA TRP A 88 7.30 -7.54 -13.07
C TRP A 88 7.80 -9.00 -13.00
N PRO A 89 7.30 -9.88 -13.90
CA PRO A 89 7.78 -11.26 -14.07
C PRO A 89 9.25 -11.30 -14.54
N PRO A 90 9.93 -12.47 -14.55
CA PRO A 90 9.39 -13.83 -14.35
C PRO A 90 9.23 -14.26 -12.90
N ARG A 91 9.97 -13.66 -11.96
CA ARG A 91 10.02 -14.12 -10.56
C ARG A 91 10.16 -12.92 -9.64
N ALA A 92 9.06 -12.21 -9.38
CA ALA A 92 9.02 -11.18 -8.36
C ALA A 92 9.15 -11.82 -6.97
N PHE A 93 10.31 -11.67 -6.33
CA PHE A 93 10.54 -12.06 -4.95
C PHE A 93 11.44 -11.07 -4.21
N THR A 94 11.41 -11.14 -2.89
CA THR A 94 12.11 -10.20 -2.01
C THR A 94 12.92 -10.96 -0.98
N VAL A 95 14.02 -10.36 -0.55
CA VAL A 95 14.72 -10.76 0.69
C VAL A 95 13.98 -10.17 1.89
N PRO A 96 14.17 -10.69 3.12
CA PRO A 96 13.59 -10.10 4.32
C PRO A 96 13.90 -8.60 4.41
N HIS A 97 12.85 -7.77 4.54
CA HIS A 97 12.97 -6.31 4.63
C HIS A 97 11.78 -5.69 5.38
N ARG A 98 11.86 -4.37 5.56
CA ARG A 98 10.77 -3.50 6.00
C ARG A 98 10.69 -2.31 5.06
N ASP A 99 9.49 -1.84 4.77
CA ASP A 99 9.29 -0.64 3.97
C ASP A 99 9.42 0.61 4.86
N VAL A 100 10.62 0.88 5.35
CA VAL A 100 10.89 1.90 6.39
C VAL A 100 10.48 3.32 6.01
N MET A 101 10.23 3.59 4.73
CA MET A 101 9.77 4.88 4.23
C MET A 101 8.24 5.05 4.29
N ASN A 102 7.50 3.96 4.45
CA ASN A 102 6.04 3.98 4.57
C ASN A 102 5.60 4.45 5.96
N LEU A 103 4.32 4.78 6.11
CA LEU A 103 3.77 5.14 7.42
C LEU A 103 3.96 3.97 8.40
N ALA A 104 4.60 4.22 9.54
CA ALA A 104 5.08 3.17 10.44
C ALA A 104 3.95 2.25 10.97
N TYR A 105 2.82 2.84 11.36
CA TYR A 105 1.61 2.12 11.77
C TYR A 105 0.62 1.94 10.61
N GLY A 106 1.01 2.36 9.41
CA GLY A 106 0.18 2.30 8.22
C GLY A 106 0.07 0.91 7.62
N TRP A 107 -0.94 0.68 6.79
CA TRP A 107 -1.02 -0.54 5.98
C TRP A 107 -0.59 -0.30 4.54
N CYS A 108 0.02 -1.33 3.98
CA CYS A 108 0.30 -1.47 2.56
C CYS A 108 -0.42 -2.70 2.03
N ALA A 109 -0.92 -2.62 0.81
CA ALA A 109 -1.55 -3.75 0.15
C ALA A 109 -0.58 -4.43 -0.80
N VAL A 110 -0.62 -5.76 -0.84
CA VAL A 110 0.12 -6.59 -1.80
C VAL A 110 -0.87 -7.48 -2.53
N VAL A 111 -0.76 -7.59 -3.85
CA VAL A 111 -1.56 -8.48 -4.70
C VAL A 111 -0.62 -9.39 -5.47
N ALA A 112 -0.78 -10.72 -5.33
CA ALA A 112 -0.02 -11.69 -6.10
C ALA A 112 -0.62 -11.92 -7.48
N LEU A 113 0.24 -11.96 -8.50
CA LEU A 113 -0.12 -12.15 -9.90
C LEU A 113 0.78 -13.18 -10.57
N GLY A 114 0.36 -13.66 -11.74
CA GLY A 114 1.08 -14.64 -12.54
C GLY A 114 0.71 -16.10 -12.26
N PRO A 115 1.00 -17.00 -13.21
CA PRO A 115 0.71 -18.43 -13.10
C PRO A 115 1.81 -19.15 -12.29
N PHE A 116 1.51 -19.51 -11.04
CA PHE A 116 2.37 -20.33 -10.20
C PHE A 116 1.55 -21.19 -9.24
N ASP A 117 2.17 -22.27 -8.78
CA ASP A 117 1.62 -23.16 -7.76
C ASP A 117 2.02 -22.63 -6.37
N ALA A 118 1.04 -22.11 -5.64
CA ALA A 118 1.21 -21.53 -4.31
C ALA A 118 1.48 -22.56 -3.20
N GLN A 119 1.55 -23.87 -3.52
CA GLN A 119 2.05 -24.90 -2.62
C GLN A 119 3.56 -25.13 -2.79
N ARG A 120 4.14 -24.69 -3.93
CA ARG A 120 5.54 -24.92 -4.31
C ARG A 120 6.42 -23.67 -4.20
N GLY A 121 5.83 -22.50 -3.93
CA GLY A 121 6.56 -21.25 -3.80
C GLY A 121 5.63 -20.03 -3.78
N GLY A 122 6.20 -18.82 -3.86
CA GLY A 122 5.44 -17.58 -3.87
C GLY A 122 4.79 -17.17 -2.55
N HIS A 123 4.95 -17.98 -1.48
CA HIS A 123 4.45 -17.70 -0.14
C HIS A 123 4.92 -16.34 0.39
N LEU A 124 4.06 -15.66 1.14
CA LEU A 124 4.42 -14.52 1.96
C LEU A 124 4.97 -15.02 3.31
N VAL A 125 6.04 -14.40 3.78
CA VAL A 125 6.66 -14.69 5.07
C VAL A 125 6.58 -13.44 5.93
N LEU A 126 5.96 -13.56 7.10
CA LEU A 126 5.89 -12.52 8.14
C LEU A 126 6.78 -12.97 9.29
N HIS A 127 8.04 -12.50 9.29
CA HIS A 127 9.12 -13.05 10.13
C HIS A 127 8.87 -12.81 11.61
N ASP A 128 8.47 -11.59 11.99
CA ASP A 128 8.19 -11.24 13.39
C ASP A 128 7.03 -12.05 13.97
N LEU A 129 6.06 -12.42 13.12
CA LEU A 129 4.90 -13.24 13.50
C LEU A 129 5.19 -14.75 13.42
N ARG A 130 6.32 -15.15 12.82
CA ARG A 130 6.67 -16.54 12.52
C ARG A 130 5.59 -17.27 11.70
N VAL A 131 4.98 -16.54 10.77
CA VAL A 131 3.89 -17.04 9.92
C VAL A 131 4.36 -17.10 8.46
N VAL A 132 4.04 -18.20 7.79
CA VAL A 132 4.18 -18.38 6.34
C VAL A 132 2.79 -18.58 5.77
N VAL A 133 2.41 -17.72 4.82
CA VAL A 133 1.09 -17.73 4.20
C VAL A 133 1.22 -18.18 2.75
N PRO A 134 0.59 -19.31 2.35
CA PRO A 134 0.38 -19.60 0.94
C PRO A 134 -0.35 -18.43 0.28
N PHE A 135 0.27 -17.82 -0.72
CA PHE A 135 -0.21 -16.56 -1.27
C PHE A 135 -0.43 -16.70 -2.78
N PRO A 136 -1.55 -17.31 -3.20
CA PRO A 136 -1.79 -17.67 -4.59
C PRO A 136 -2.09 -16.48 -5.49
N HIS A 137 -2.05 -16.74 -6.80
CA HIS A 137 -2.51 -15.80 -7.81
C HIS A 137 -3.89 -15.20 -7.46
N GLY A 138 -4.03 -13.88 -7.60
CA GLY A 138 -5.27 -13.16 -7.34
C GLY A 138 -5.54 -12.89 -5.86
N SER A 139 -4.71 -13.38 -4.93
CA SER A 139 -4.82 -13.04 -3.52
C SER A 139 -4.27 -11.65 -3.22
N CYS A 140 -4.88 -11.00 -2.22
CA CYS A 140 -4.38 -9.77 -1.64
C CYS A 140 -4.14 -9.92 -0.14
N ILE A 141 -3.30 -9.05 0.41
CA ILE A 141 -3.14 -8.88 1.85
C ILE A 141 -2.84 -7.41 2.17
N LEU A 142 -3.36 -6.93 3.30
CA LEU A 142 -2.95 -5.65 3.88
C LEU A 142 -2.06 -5.94 5.09
N ILE A 143 -0.87 -5.35 5.12
CA ILE A 143 0.11 -5.55 6.19
C ILE A 143 0.72 -4.22 6.64
N PRO A 144 1.10 -4.08 7.91
CA PRO A 144 1.94 -2.98 8.36
C PRO A 144 3.40 -3.19 7.95
N SER A 145 3.69 -2.95 6.66
CA SER A 145 4.95 -3.33 6.02
C SER A 145 6.19 -2.55 6.50
N ALA A 146 5.98 -1.34 7.06
CA ALA A 146 7.03 -0.57 7.72
C ALA A 146 7.41 -1.15 9.10
N PHE A 147 6.46 -1.82 9.76
CA PHE A 147 6.64 -2.41 11.09
C PHE A 147 7.16 -3.84 11.01
N LEU A 148 6.52 -4.69 10.20
CA LEU A 148 6.81 -6.12 10.12
C LEU A 148 7.93 -6.42 9.13
N TRP A 149 8.93 -7.19 9.59
CA TRP A 149 9.85 -7.87 8.69
C TRP A 149 9.09 -8.88 7.83
N HIS A 150 9.15 -8.67 6.53
CA HIS A 150 8.45 -9.52 5.58
C HIS A 150 9.29 -9.79 4.32
N SER A 151 8.89 -10.85 3.62
CA SER A 151 9.45 -11.22 2.32
C SER A 151 8.48 -12.13 1.60
N ASN A 152 8.80 -12.51 0.37
CA ASN A 152 8.13 -13.63 -0.30
C ASN A 152 9.16 -14.59 -0.91
N VAL A 153 8.83 -15.88 -0.90
CA VAL A 153 9.73 -16.91 -1.43
C VAL A 153 9.64 -16.98 -2.96
N PRO A 154 10.74 -17.34 -3.64
CA PRO A 154 10.71 -17.53 -5.09
C PRO A 154 9.74 -18.66 -5.49
N VAL A 155 9.25 -18.57 -6.73
CA VAL A 155 8.50 -19.66 -7.38
C VAL A 155 9.44 -20.55 -8.19
N PRO A 156 9.04 -21.80 -8.52
CA PRO A 156 9.79 -22.65 -9.46
C PRO A 156 10.20 -21.94 -10.75
N ARG A 157 11.34 -22.35 -11.34
CA ARG A 157 11.97 -21.61 -12.46
C ARG A 157 11.12 -21.57 -13.73
N ASP A 158 10.26 -22.56 -13.91
CA ASP A 158 9.29 -22.76 -14.98
C ASP A 158 7.98 -21.99 -14.77
N GLN A 159 7.82 -21.30 -13.64
CA GLN A 159 6.61 -20.56 -13.26
C GLN A 159 6.82 -19.05 -13.23
N GLY A 160 5.71 -18.31 -13.34
CA GLY A 160 5.69 -16.86 -13.43
C GLY A 160 5.02 -16.21 -12.23
N ARG A 161 5.73 -15.33 -11.52
CA ARG A 161 5.15 -14.50 -10.44
C ARG A 161 5.43 -13.02 -10.68
N ALA A 162 4.39 -12.22 -10.55
CA ALA A 162 4.41 -10.77 -10.48
C ALA A 162 3.64 -10.31 -9.22
N SER A 163 3.75 -9.04 -8.86
CA SER A 163 2.89 -8.48 -7.81
C SER A 163 2.64 -6.99 -7.97
N LEU A 164 1.46 -6.55 -7.56
CA LEU A 164 1.15 -5.13 -7.37
C LEU A 164 1.25 -4.81 -5.88
N THR A 165 1.87 -3.69 -5.53
CA THR A 165 1.86 -3.17 -4.17
C THR A 165 1.29 -1.76 -4.15
N PHE A 166 0.56 -1.42 -3.09
CA PHE A 166 0.00 -0.09 -2.87
C PHE A 166 0.37 0.38 -1.47
N TYR A 167 0.87 1.60 -1.37
CA TYR A 167 1.47 2.12 -0.13
C TYR A 167 1.43 3.65 -0.11
N THR A 168 1.69 4.23 1.06
CA THR A 168 1.82 5.69 1.22
C THR A 168 3.04 5.99 2.10
N PRO A 169 3.99 6.81 1.61
CA PRO A 169 5.15 7.22 2.40
C PRO A 169 4.75 7.95 3.68
N GLY A 170 5.37 7.59 4.80
CA GLY A 170 5.13 8.25 6.10
C GLY A 170 5.56 9.73 6.09
N GLY A 171 6.51 10.09 5.23
CA GLY A 171 6.91 11.47 5.00
C GLY A 171 5.79 12.37 4.48
N LEU A 172 4.86 11.82 3.70
CA LEU A 172 3.74 12.58 3.14
C LEU A 172 2.75 13.00 4.24
N PHE A 173 2.44 12.09 5.16
CA PHE A 173 1.61 12.39 6.33
C PHE A 173 2.23 13.48 7.21
N ARG A 174 3.55 13.39 7.46
CA ARG A 174 4.27 14.43 8.23
C ARG A 174 4.27 15.77 7.51
N PHE A 175 4.47 15.76 6.20
CA PHE A 175 4.45 16.97 5.39
C PHE A 175 3.11 17.70 5.48
N ILE A 176 2.00 16.97 5.32
CA ILE A 176 0.64 17.50 5.45
C ILE A 176 0.40 18.03 6.87
N ARG A 177 0.76 17.24 7.90
CA ARG A 177 0.63 17.64 9.30
C ARG A 177 1.43 18.89 9.67
N ASN A 178 2.56 19.11 9.01
CA ASN A 178 3.43 20.27 9.19
C ASN A 178 2.98 21.48 8.36
N ASP A 179 1.71 21.52 7.94
CA ASP A 179 1.14 22.57 7.10
C ASP A 179 1.91 22.68 5.78
N PHE A 180 2.08 21.53 5.12
CA PHE A 180 2.79 21.39 3.84
C PHE A 180 4.22 21.93 3.85
N ARG A 181 4.92 21.73 4.98
CA ARG A 181 6.35 22.05 5.12
C ARG A 181 7.17 20.81 5.44
N THR A 182 8.41 20.81 4.96
CA THR A 182 9.37 19.78 5.38
C THR A 182 9.61 19.88 6.88
N GLU A 183 9.92 18.75 7.50
CA GLU A 183 10.24 18.67 8.93
C GLU A 183 11.34 19.67 9.33
N ALA A 184 12.42 19.73 8.55
CA ALA A 184 13.52 20.65 8.78
C ALA A 184 13.06 22.13 8.70
N SER A 185 12.24 22.48 7.70
CA SER A 185 11.72 23.84 7.55
C SER A 185 10.82 24.25 8.70
N LEU A 186 9.94 23.35 9.16
CA LEU A 186 9.07 23.63 10.31
C LEU A 186 9.91 23.85 11.57
N VAL A 187 10.76 22.88 11.93
CA VAL A 187 11.56 22.92 13.17
C VAL A 187 12.45 24.16 13.25
N ASN A 188 13.05 24.59 12.13
CA ASN A 188 13.88 25.80 12.08
C ASN A 188 13.08 27.10 12.32
N SER A 189 11.76 27.08 12.09
CA SER A 189 10.89 28.24 12.29
C SER A 189 10.30 28.33 13.70
N LEU A 190 10.40 27.26 14.49
CA LEU A 190 9.76 27.15 15.81
C LEU A 190 10.60 27.78 16.93
N ALA A 191 9.94 28.43 17.89
CA ALA A 191 10.56 28.79 19.16
C ALA A 191 11.02 27.52 19.92
N GLU A 192 11.93 27.67 20.89
CA GLU A 192 12.48 26.53 21.63
C GLU A 192 11.38 25.70 22.33
N VAL A 193 10.43 26.38 23.00
CA VAL A 193 9.29 25.71 23.66
C VAL A 193 8.42 24.92 22.68
N ASP A 194 8.21 25.43 21.47
CA ASP A 194 7.40 24.76 20.45
C ASP A 194 8.14 23.57 19.85
N ARG A 195 9.48 23.63 19.74
CA ARG A 195 10.30 22.49 19.33
C ARG A 195 10.21 21.34 20.33
N GLU A 196 10.26 21.64 21.63
CA GLU A 196 10.07 20.60 22.65
C GLU A 196 8.68 19.94 22.58
N LEU A 197 7.64 20.74 22.36
CA LEU A 197 6.27 20.23 22.21
C LEU A 197 6.14 19.35 20.96
N HIS A 198 6.72 19.79 19.84
CA HIS A 198 6.76 19.04 18.59
C HIS A 198 7.47 17.68 18.74
N ASP A 199 8.59 17.63 19.45
CA ASP A 199 9.30 16.38 19.71
C ASP A 199 8.54 15.46 20.68
N LYS A 200 7.92 16.01 21.73
CA LYS A 200 7.04 15.23 22.63
C LYS A 200 5.85 14.64 21.88
N ASP A 201 5.31 15.34 20.90
CA ASP A 201 4.22 14.85 20.08
C ASP A 201 4.65 13.69 19.17
N LYS A 202 5.83 13.76 18.52
CA LYS A 202 6.38 12.64 17.73
C LYS A 202 6.52 11.36 18.53
N GLN A 203 6.87 11.45 19.81
CA GLN A 203 6.99 10.30 20.70
C GLN A 203 5.64 9.59 20.96
N ARG A 204 4.51 10.25 20.69
CA ARG A 204 3.16 9.68 20.84
C ARG A 204 2.67 8.96 19.58
N GLY A 205 3.39 9.06 18.46
CA GLY A 205 2.98 8.50 17.17
C GLY A 205 2.63 7.01 17.20
N ALA A 206 3.34 6.21 18.01
CA ALA A 206 3.02 4.78 18.15
C ALA A 206 1.67 4.54 18.83
N LYS A 207 1.36 5.28 19.91
CA LYS A 207 0.09 5.18 20.62
C LYS A 207 -1.07 5.68 19.76
N PHE A 208 -0.86 6.80 19.06
CA PHE A 208 -1.81 7.34 18.10
C PHE A 208 -2.10 6.34 16.98
N GLY A 209 -1.05 5.79 16.36
CA GLY A 209 -1.17 4.80 15.30
C GLY A 209 -1.93 3.54 15.74
N ALA A 210 -1.62 3.02 16.93
CA ALA A 210 -2.31 1.86 17.49
C ALA A 210 -3.80 2.13 17.73
N ALA A 211 -4.18 3.35 18.13
CA ALA A 211 -5.58 3.71 18.34
C ALA A 211 -6.40 3.70 17.04
N LEU A 212 -5.77 3.89 15.87
CA LEU A 212 -6.47 3.84 14.57
C LEU A 212 -6.83 2.41 14.14
N TYR A 213 -6.24 1.37 14.74
CA TYR A 213 -6.54 -0.02 14.40
C TYR A 213 -7.90 -0.42 14.98
N SER A 214 -8.59 -1.32 14.29
CA SER A 214 -9.76 -1.95 14.87
C SER A 214 -9.36 -2.86 16.02
N LYS A 215 -10.15 -2.83 17.09
CA LYS A 215 -10.08 -3.80 18.16
C LYS A 215 -10.54 -5.15 17.63
N PHE A 216 -10.01 -6.22 18.21
CA PHE A 216 -10.40 -7.58 17.83
C PHE A 216 -11.93 -7.80 17.91
N THR A 217 -12.57 -7.27 18.95
CA THR A 217 -14.02 -7.36 19.15
C THR A 217 -14.82 -6.63 18.08
N GLU A 218 -14.31 -5.52 17.54
CA GLU A 218 -14.97 -4.78 16.46
C GLU A 218 -14.95 -5.59 15.15
N ILE A 219 -13.90 -6.40 14.94
CA ILE A 219 -13.77 -7.29 13.78
C ILE A 219 -14.65 -8.53 13.94
N THR A 220 -14.67 -9.15 15.12
CA THR A 220 -15.44 -10.40 15.33
C THR A 220 -16.93 -10.17 15.52
N ASN A 221 -17.33 -9.00 16.04
CA ASN A 221 -18.73 -8.64 16.29
C ASN A 221 -19.09 -7.30 15.62
N PRO A 222 -19.04 -7.20 14.28
CA PRO A 222 -19.16 -5.93 13.57
C PRO A 222 -20.51 -5.23 13.79
N SER A 223 -21.59 -5.96 14.03
CA SER A 223 -22.92 -5.38 14.31
C SER A 223 -23.02 -4.64 15.65
N GLN A 224 -22.07 -4.86 16.55
CA GLN A 224 -21.98 -4.23 17.88
C GLN A 224 -20.79 -3.28 17.98
N ALA A 225 -20.04 -3.09 16.89
CA ALA A 225 -18.85 -2.26 16.89
C ALA A 225 -19.23 -0.78 16.98
N GLU A 226 -18.80 -0.12 18.05
CA GLU A 226 -18.85 1.34 18.18
C GLU A 226 -17.51 1.92 17.70
N LEU A 227 -17.51 2.55 16.53
CA LEU A 227 -16.33 3.17 15.93
C LEU A 227 -16.19 4.61 16.43
N ASP A 228 -15.64 4.77 17.64
CA ASP A 228 -15.37 6.09 18.19
C ASP A 228 -14.50 6.92 17.23
N PRO A 229 -14.90 8.16 16.90
CA PRO A 229 -14.10 9.01 16.05
C PRO A 229 -12.80 9.39 16.76
N ILE A 230 -11.68 9.18 16.08
CA ILE A 230 -10.38 9.71 16.51
C ILE A 230 -10.16 11.00 15.76
N LEU A 231 -10.02 12.11 16.50
CA LEU A 231 -9.66 13.40 15.93
C LEU A 231 -8.17 13.38 15.57
N PHE A 232 -7.86 13.80 14.35
CA PHE A 232 -6.52 13.90 13.80
C PHE A 232 -6.43 15.06 12.81
#